data_AF-A0A376SCF2-F1
#
_entry.id   AF-A0A376SCF2-F1
#
_cell.length_a   1.000
_cell.length_b   1.000
_cell.length_c   1.000
_cell.angle_alpha   90.00
_cell.angle_beta   90.00
_cell.angle_gamma   90.00
#
_symmetry.space_group_name_H-M   'P 1'
#
loop_
_entity.id
_entity.type
_entity.pdbx_description
1 polymer ?
#
loop_
_entity_poly.entity_id
_entity_poly.type
_entity_poly.pdbx_seq_one_letter_code
_entity_poly.pdbx_strand_id
1 'polypeptide(L)'
;MFNEELGAVIQVRAADRKAVEAVLAQHGLADCVHYVGQAVSGDRFVITANGQTVFSESRTTLRVWWAETTWQMQRLRDNPECADQEHQAKSNDADPGLNVKLSFDINEDVAAPFIATGARPKVAVLREQGVNSHVEMAAAFHRAGFDAIDVHMSDLLAGRTGLEDFHALVACGGFSYGDVLGAGEGWAKSILFNDRVRDEFATFFHRPQTLALGVCNGCQMMSNLRELIPGSELWPRFVRNTSDRFEARFSLVEVTQSPSLLLQGMVGSQMPIAVSHGEGRVEVRDAAHLAVLESKGLVALRYVDNFGKVTETYPANPNGSPNGITAVTTESGRVTIMMPHPERVFRTVSNSWHPENWGEDGPWMRIFRNARKQLG
;
A
#
# COMPACT_ATOMS: atom_id res chain seq x y z
N MET A 1 31.00 -25.05 -8.07
CA MET A 1 29.58 -24.61 -8.18
C MET A 1 28.89 -24.64 -6.83
N PHE A 2 29.05 -25.69 -6.02
CA PHE A 2 28.26 -25.91 -4.80
C PHE A 2 29.01 -25.69 -3.48
N ASN A 3 30.23 -25.15 -3.50
CA ASN A 3 30.92 -24.79 -2.27
C ASN A 3 30.26 -23.54 -1.65
N GLU A 4 30.22 -23.47 -0.32
CA GLU A 4 29.68 -22.34 0.45
C GLU A 4 30.82 -21.47 1.02
N GLU A 5 31.91 -21.35 0.26
CA GLU A 5 33.00 -20.44 0.63
C GLU A 5 32.53 -18.99 0.60
N LEU A 6 33.18 -18.13 1.39
CA LEU A 6 32.89 -16.70 1.40
C LEU A 6 33.13 -16.08 0.01
N GLY A 7 32.25 -15.16 -0.39
CA GLY A 7 32.38 -14.43 -1.64
C GLY A 7 31.10 -13.67 -2.04
N ALA A 8 31.14 -13.08 -3.22
CA ALA A 8 29.98 -12.41 -3.83
C ALA A 8 30.08 -12.43 -5.36
N VAL A 9 28.93 -12.33 -6.04
CA VAL A 9 28.85 -12.02 -7.46
C VAL A 9 28.43 -10.57 -7.59
N ILE A 10 29.27 -9.73 -8.20
CA ILE A 10 28.95 -8.32 -8.48
C ILE A 10 28.61 -8.15 -9.96
N GLN A 11 27.51 -7.45 -10.25
CA GLN A 11 27.18 -7.03 -11.60
C GLN A 11 27.61 -5.58 -11.79
N VAL A 12 28.39 -5.31 -12.83
CA VAL A 12 28.90 -3.98 -13.18
C VAL A 12 28.55 -3.67 -14.63
N ARG A 13 28.54 -2.38 -14.99
CA ARG A 13 28.45 -2.00 -16.41
C ARG A 13 29.70 -2.52 -17.12
N ALA A 14 29.54 -2.98 -18.36
CA ALA A 14 30.65 -3.54 -19.13
C ALA A 14 31.83 -2.56 -19.25
N ALA A 15 31.53 -1.25 -19.39
CA ALA A 15 32.53 -0.19 -19.47
C ALA A 15 33.36 -0.02 -18.18
N ASP A 16 32.79 -0.35 -17.03
CA ASP A 16 33.43 -0.15 -15.72
C ASP A 16 34.28 -1.35 -15.28
N ARG A 17 34.20 -2.48 -16.00
CA ARG A 17 34.83 -3.75 -15.59
C ARG A 17 36.29 -3.60 -15.22
N LYS A 18 37.11 -3.01 -16.09
CA LYS A 18 38.56 -2.86 -15.86
C LYS A 18 38.86 -1.98 -14.65
N ALA A 19 38.08 -0.92 -14.45
CA ALA A 19 38.25 -0.01 -13.32
C ALA A 19 37.93 -0.74 -12.00
N VAL A 20 36.84 -1.52 -11.98
CA VAL A 20 36.45 -2.31 -10.81
C VAL A 20 37.46 -3.42 -10.50
N GLU A 21 37.92 -4.16 -11.51
CA GLU A 21 38.98 -5.17 -11.35
C GLU A 21 40.27 -4.55 -10.77
N ALA A 22 40.65 -3.36 -11.23
CA ALA A 22 41.82 -2.64 -10.71
C ALA A 22 41.65 -2.24 -9.22
N VAL A 23 40.45 -1.80 -8.81
CA VAL A 23 40.15 -1.50 -7.41
C VAL A 23 40.26 -2.78 -6.55
N LEU A 24 39.68 -3.89 -6.99
CA LEU A 24 39.78 -5.15 -6.26
C LEU A 24 41.23 -5.64 -6.14
N ALA A 25 42.04 -5.48 -7.19
CA ALA A 25 43.45 -5.81 -7.17
C ALA A 25 44.25 -4.94 -6.18
N GLN A 26 43.94 -3.64 -6.06
CA GLN A 26 44.55 -2.76 -5.06
C GLN A 26 44.30 -3.22 -3.62
N HIS A 27 43.21 -3.96 -3.39
CA HIS A 27 42.88 -4.58 -2.11
C HIS A 27 43.39 -6.02 -1.97
N GLY A 28 44.25 -6.49 -2.87
CA GLY A 28 44.86 -7.82 -2.80
C GLY A 28 43.92 -8.97 -3.20
N LEU A 29 42.79 -8.66 -3.86
CA LEU A 29 41.78 -9.66 -4.23
C LEU A 29 41.94 -10.21 -5.66
N ALA A 30 42.99 -9.81 -6.38
CA ALA A 30 43.14 -10.11 -7.82
C ALA A 30 42.98 -11.60 -8.14
N ASP A 31 43.62 -12.49 -7.36
CA ASP A 31 43.57 -13.94 -7.59
C ASP A 31 42.23 -14.58 -7.20
N CYS A 32 41.39 -13.87 -6.45
CA CYS A 32 40.04 -14.29 -6.07
C CYS A 32 38.97 -13.74 -7.02
N VAL A 33 39.33 -12.85 -7.94
CA VAL A 33 38.39 -12.23 -8.89
C VAL A 33 38.35 -13.04 -10.17
N HIS A 34 37.16 -13.52 -10.51
CA HIS A 34 36.91 -14.27 -11.74
C HIS A 34 35.77 -13.64 -12.52
N TYR A 35 36.02 -13.32 -13.79
CA TYR A 35 34.94 -12.94 -14.69
C TYR A 35 34.13 -14.18 -15.06
N VAL A 36 32.85 -14.16 -14.70
CA VAL A 36 31.95 -15.31 -14.87
C VAL A 36 31.03 -15.21 -16.09
N GLY A 37 30.77 -13.99 -16.60
CA GLY A 37 29.89 -13.78 -17.75
C GLY A 37 29.07 -12.50 -17.67
N GLN A 38 27.86 -12.55 -18.22
CA GLN A 38 26.94 -11.42 -18.35
C GLN A 38 25.51 -11.87 -18.11
N ALA A 39 24.68 -10.96 -17.59
CA ALA A 39 23.23 -11.14 -17.60
C ALA A 39 22.70 -10.87 -19.02
N VAL A 40 21.74 -11.67 -19.48
CA VAL A 40 21.11 -11.54 -20.78
C VAL A 40 19.60 -11.62 -20.62
N SER A 41 18.87 -10.89 -21.47
CA SER A 41 17.40 -11.00 -21.52
C SER A 41 16.98 -12.39 -21.99
N GLY A 42 15.83 -12.85 -21.49
CA GLY A 42 15.26 -14.16 -21.81
C GLY A 42 15.33 -15.13 -20.63
N ASP A 43 15.19 -16.42 -20.95
CA ASP A 43 14.93 -17.47 -19.95
C ASP A 43 16.02 -18.55 -19.90
N ARG A 44 17.22 -18.28 -20.41
CA ARG A 44 18.31 -19.27 -20.37
C ARG A 44 19.26 -19.03 -19.21
N PHE A 45 19.47 -20.04 -18.39
CA PHE A 45 20.57 -20.12 -17.42
C PHE A 45 21.60 -21.11 -17.94
N VAL A 46 22.79 -20.63 -18.33
CA VAL A 46 23.81 -21.44 -19.01
C VAL A 46 25.16 -21.28 -18.33
N ILE A 47 25.75 -22.41 -17.95
CA ILE A 47 27.11 -22.49 -17.42
C ILE A 47 27.94 -23.29 -18.42
N THR A 48 29.08 -22.73 -18.82
CA THR A 48 30.02 -23.38 -19.73
C THR A 48 31.42 -23.41 -19.12
N ALA A 49 32.21 -24.40 -19.51
CA ALA A 49 33.63 -24.48 -19.21
C ALA A 49 34.37 -24.80 -20.51
N ASN A 50 35.26 -23.90 -20.96
CA ASN A 50 36.04 -24.04 -22.19
C ASN A 50 35.17 -24.37 -23.43
N GLY A 51 34.01 -23.72 -23.54
CA GLY A 51 33.06 -23.92 -24.64
C GLY A 51 32.19 -25.17 -24.54
N GLN A 52 32.42 -26.05 -23.55
CA GLN A 52 31.53 -27.16 -23.25
C GLN A 52 30.44 -26.74 -22.27
N THR A 53 29.19 -27.08 -22.57
CA THR A 53 28.06 -26.84 -21.67
C THR A 53 28.17 -27.75 -20.44
N VAL A 54 28.28 -27.15 -19.26
CA VAL A 54 28.29 -27.84 -17.97
C VAL A 54 26.87 -28.01 -17.45
N PHE A 55 26.07 -26.94 -17.57
CA PHE A 55 24.68 -26.93 -17.14
C PHE A 55 23.89 -25.94 -18.00
N SER A 56 22.67 -26.29 -18.40
CA SER A 56 21.83 -25.41 -19.20
C SER A 56 20.36 -25.73 -18.98
N GLU A 57 19.62 -24.78 -18.43
CA GLU A 57 18.19 -24.95 -18.11
C GLU A 57 17.43 -23.64 -18.34
N SER A 58 16.09 -23.74 -18.41
CA SER A 58 15.20 -22.60 -18.25
C SER A 58 15.37 -21.98 -16.87
N ARG A 59 15.61 -20.67 -16.80
CA ARG A 59 15.65 -19.94 -15.53
C ARG A 59 14.30 -20.02 -14.82
N THR A 60 13.19 -20.01 -15.55
CA THR A 60 11.83 -20.18 -15.03
C THR A 60 11.66 -21.55 -14.38
N THR A 61 12.10 -22.64 -15.02
CA THR A 61 12.10 -23.98 -14.40
C THR A 61 12.85 -23.97 -13.07
N LEU A 62 14.07 -23.43 -13.03
CA LEU A 62 14.87 -23.34 -11.81
C LEU A 62 14.17 -22.51 -10.72
N ARG A 63 13.56 -21.40 -11.11
CA ARG A 63 12.82 -20.50 -10.22
C ARG A 63 11.55 -21.12 -9.65
N VAL A 64 10.89 -22.01 -10.40
CA VAL A 64 9.72 -22.77 -9.95
C VAL A 64 10.17 -23.86 -8.96
N TRP A 65 11.18 -24.66 -9.30
CA TRP A 65 11.74 -25.64 -8.36
C TRP A 65 12.19 -25.00 -7.04
N TRP A 66 12.90 -23.87 -7.13
CA TRP A 66 13.31 -23.11 -5.95
C TRP A 66 12.12 -22.65 -5.09
N ALA A 67 10.95 -22.43 -5.69
CA ALA A 67 9.74 -21.99 -4.99
C ALA A 67 8.90 -23.12 -4.41
N GLU A 68 9.17 -24.39 -4.76
CA GLU A 68 8.33 -25.52 -4.35
C GLU A 68 8.23 -25.64 -2.83
N THR A 69 9.32 -25.41 -2.10
CA THR A 69 9.30 -25.48 -0.64
C THR A 69 8.35 -24.44 -0.05
N THR A 70 8.44 -23.17 -0.47
CA THR A 70 7.51 -22.14 0.05
C THR A 70 6.08 -22.39 -0.40
N TRP A 71 5.88 -22.97 -1.59
CA TRP A 71 4.56 -23.31 -2.08
C TRP A 71 3.91 -24.40 -1.22
N GLN A 72 4.60 -25.52 -0.97
CA GLN A 72 4.08 -26.60 -0.13
C GLN A 72 3.81 -26.11 1.31
N MET A 73 4.70 -25.29 1.88
CA MET A 73 4.51 -24.70 3.20
C MET A 73 3.32 -23.74 3.28
N GLN A 74 3.06 -22.94 2.25
CA GLN A 74 1.86 -22.10 2.19
C GLN A 74 0.62 -22.97 2.02
N ARG A 75 0.65 -23.93 1.09
CA ARG A 75 -0.48 -24.79 0.77
C ARG A 75 -0.98 -25.63 1.94
N LEU A 76 -0.09 -26.06 2.83
CA LEU A 76 -0.46 -26.81 4.05
C LEU A 76 -0.95 -25.91 5.20
N ARG A 77 -0.60 -24.62 5.17
CA ARG A 77 -0.78 -23.68 6.31
C ARG A 77 -1.89 -22.65 6.06
N ASP A 78 -2.05 -22.23 4.82
CA ASP A 78 -2.91 -21.14 4.34
C ASP A 78 -4.03 -21.73 3.47
N ASN A 79 -4.82 -20.87 2.82
CA ASN A 79 -5.74 -21.33 1.78
C ASN A 79 -4.93 -21.94 0.59
N PRO A 80 -5.11 -23.23 0.27
CA PRO A 80 -4.35 -23.88 -0.80
C PRO A 80 -4.59 -23.26 -2.17
N GLU A 81 -5.78 -22.70 -2.45
CA GLU A 81 -6.05 -22.02 -3.72
C GLU A 81 -5.17 -20.76 -3.89
N CYS A 82 -4.99 -19.98 -2.82
CA CYS A 82 -4.09 -18.84 -2.83
C CYS A 82 -2.63 -19.29 -3.02
N ALA A 83 -2.20 -20.32 -2.29
CA ALA A 83 -0.84 -20.86 -2.44
C ALA A 83 -0.58 -21.38 -3.86
N ASP A 84 -1.56 -22.07 -4.46
CA ASP A 84 -1.49 -22.61 -5.82
C ASP A 84 -1.46 -21.47 -6.86
N GLN A 85 -2.28 -20.43 -6.70
CA GLN A 85 -2.25 -19.23 -7.57
C GLN A 85 -0.89 -18.50 -7.50
N GLU A 86 -0.37 -18.24 -6.30
CA GLU A 86 0.94 -17.59 -6.14
C GLU A 86 2.07 -18.44 -6.72
N HIS A 87 1.99 -19.77 -6.58
CA HIS A 87 2.99 -20.66 -7.17
C HIS A 87 2.90 -20.70 -8.69
N GLN A 88 1.69 -20.84 -9.25
CA GLN A 88 1.49 -20.92 -10.69
C GLN A 88 1.92 -19.64 -11.42
N ALA A 89 1.65 -18.46 -10.83
CA ALA A 89 2.06 -17.18 -11.42
C ALA A 89 3.57 -17.12 -11.72
N LYS A 90 4.40 -17.80 -10.92
CA LYS A 90 5.87 -17.82 -11.04
C LYS A 90 6.39 -18.55 -12.28
N SER A 91 5.54 -19.35 -12.92
CA SER A 91 5.84 -20.07 -14.16
C SER A 91 5.60 -19.23 -15.42
N ASN A 92 4.95 -18.06 -15.29
CA ASN A 92 4.66 -17.21 -16.43
C ASN A 92 5.80 -16.22 -16.67
N ASP A 93 6.70 -16.54 -17.59
CA ASP A 93 7.85 -15.68 -17.95
C ASP A 93 7.45 -14.36 -18.62
N ALA A 94 6.19 -14.24 -19.06
CA ALA A 94 5.68 -12.99 -19.64
C ALA A 94 5.24 -11.96 -18.58
N ASP A 95 5.27 -12.31 -17.29
CA ASP A 95 4.99 -11.36 -16.20
C ASP A 95 6.00 -10.18 -16.27
N PRO A 96 5.54 -8.94 -16.54
CA PRO A 96 6.44 -7.79 -16.65
C PRO A 96 6.95 -7.30 -15.30
N GLY A 97 6.51 -7.90 -14.18
CA GLY A 97 6.75 -7.42 -12.83
C GLY A 97 5.95 -6.16 -12.53
N LEU A 98 6.20 -5.57 -11.35
CA LEU A 98 5.60 -4.29 -11.00
C LEU A 98 5.99 -3.23 -12.03
N ASN A 99 5.00 -2.46 -12.47
CA ASN A 99 5.18 -1.41 -13.47
C ASN A 99 4.21 -0.25 -13.23
N VAL A 100 4.58 0.94 -13.68
CA VAL A 100 3.90 2.18 -13.32
C VAL A 100 3.27 2.84 -14.56
N LYS A 101 2.09 3.45 -14.38
CA LYS A 101 1.47 4.44 -15.27
C LYS A 101 1.05 5.64 -14.42
N LEU A 102 1.40 6.85 -14.81
CA LEU A 102 1.07 8.05 -14.02
C LEU A 102 0.24 9.01 -14.86
N SER A 103 -0.87 9.51 -14.30
CA SER A 103 -1.76 10.50 -14.92
C SER A 103 -1.46 11.94 -14.50
N PHE A 104 -0.44 12.15 -13.67
CA PHE A 104 -0.01 13.44 -13.15
C PHE A 104 1.51 13.50 -13.00
N ASP A 105 2.06 14.70 -12.86
CA ASP A 105 3.46 14.89 -12.50
C ASP A 105 3.66 14.69 -10.99
N ILE A 106 4.39 13.64 -10.62
CA ILE A 106 4.68 13.30 -9.22
C ILE A 106 5.58 14.32 -8.53
N ASN A 107 6.32 15.11 -9.31
CA ASN A 107 7.22 16.15 -8.81
C ASN A 107 6.50 17.50 -8.61
N GLU A 108 5.28 17.65 -9.12
CA GLU A 108 4.48 18.86 -8.92
C GLU A 108 3.97 18.92 -7.48
N ASP A 109 4.54 19.81 -6.68
CA ASP A 109 4.03 20.12 -5.35
C ASP A 109 2.82 21.07 -5.43
N VAL A 110 1.65 20.51 -5.67
CA VAL A 110 0.38 21.27 -5.71
C VAL A 110 0.01 21.93 -4.36
N ALA A 111 0.68 21.58 -3.26
CA ALA A 111 0.49 22.19 -1.95
C ALA A 111 1.45 23.37 -1.70
N ALA A 112 2.54 23.49 -2.47
CA ALA A 112 3.57 24.50 -2.26
C ALA A 112 3.04 25.96 -2.18
N PRO A 113 2.09 26.41 -3.03
CA PRO A 113 1.54 27.77 -2.91
C PRO A 113 0.88 28.04 -1.54
N PHE A 114 0.27 27.02 -0.96
CA PHE A 114 -0.39 27.12 0.35
C PHE A 114 0.63 27.04 1.50
N ILE A 115 1.62 26.15 1.38
CA ILE A 115 2.74 26.04 2.34
C ILE A 115 3.51 27.36 2.42
N ALA A 116 3.76 28.01 1.28
CA ALA A 116 4.51 29.26 1.20
C ALA A 116 3.85 30.43 1.95
N THR A 117 2.54 30.37 2.22
CA THR A 117 1.85 31.37 3.05
C THR A 117 2.23 31.30 4.52
N GLY A 118 2.80 30.18 4.97
CA GLY A 118 3.05 29.88 6.39
C GLY A 118 1.81 29.43 7.16
N ALA A 119 0.60 29.48 6.57
CA ALA A 119 -0.60 28.97 7.21
C ALA A 119 -0.66 27.43 7.15
N ARG A 120 -0.70 26.79 8.32
CA ARG A 120 -0.67 25.34 8.47
C ARG A 120 -1.97 24.85 9.12
N PRO A 121 -2.91 24.27 8.36
CA PRO A 121 -4.12 23.70 8.96
C PRO A 121 -3.77 22.52 9.85
N LYS A 122 -4.51 22.36 10.95
CA LYS A 122 -4.38 21.19 11.83
C LYS A 122 -4.99 19.96 11.19
N VAL A 123 -4.33 18.81 11.36
CA VAL A 123 -4.92 17.49 11.14
C VAL A 123 -4.90 16.68 12.44
N ALA A 124 -6.04 16.12 12.82
CA ALA A 124 -6.12 15.19 13.94
C ALA A 124 -5.57 13.84 13.49
N VAL A 125 -4.35 13.51 13.89
CA VAL A 125 -3.72 12.20 13.65
C VAL A 125 -4.22 11.26 14.74
N LEU A 126 -5.35 10.63 14.45
CA LEU A 126 -6.12 9.87 15.43
C LEU A 126 -5.49 8.49 15.65
N ARG A 127 -5.31 8.14 16.93
CA ARG A 127 -4.84 6.82 17.35
C ARG A 127 -5.55 6.29 18.59
N GLU A 128 -5.56 4.97 18.71
CA GLU A 128 -6.03 4.20 19.87
C GLU A 128 -4.90 3.29 20.36
N GLN A 129 -5.04 2.69 21.53
CA GLN A 129 -4.14 1.65 22.02
C GLN A 129 -3.95 0.54 20.98
N GLY A 130 -2.70 0.31 20.57
CA GLY A 130 -2.34 -0.69 19.55
C GLY A 130 -2.22 -0.13 18.12
N VAL A 131 -2.65 1.11 17.87
CA VAL A 131 -2.31 1.83 16.63
C VAL A 131 -0.80 2.07 16.59
N ASN A 132 -0.16 1.80 15.45
CA ASN A 132 1.30 1.79 15.33
C ASN A 132 1.84 2.51 14.09
N SER A 133 0.97 3.06 13.25
CA SER A 133 1.36 3.72 11.98
C SER A 133 1.10 5.23 11.98
N HIS A 134 1.05 5.85 13.17
CA HIS A 134 0.64 7.26 13.32
C HIS A 134 1.78 8.25 13.06
N VAL A 135 3.04 7.86 13.25
CA VAL A 135 4.19 8.77 13.07
C VAL A 135 4.44 9.05 11.59
N GLU A 136 4.48 8.01 10.76
CA GLU A 136 4.63 8.17 9.31
C GLU A 136 3.42 8.86 8.66
N MET A 137 2.22 8.63 9.21
CA MET A 137 1.01 9.36 8.81
C MET A 137 1.16 10.86 9.10
N ALA A 138 1.56 11.21 10.32
CA ALA A 138 1.83 12.59 10.70
C ALA A 138 2.91 13.22 9.80
N ALA A 139 3.98 12.49 9.49
CA ALA A 139 5.06 12.97 8.63
C ALA A 139 4.59 13.25 7.18
N ALA A 140 3.73 12.40 6.62
CA ALA A 140 3.18 12.59 5.28
C ALA A 140 2.29 13.85 5.20
N PHE A 141 1.40 14.04 6.17
CA PHE A 141 0.61 15.28 6.28
C PHE A 141 1.48 16.50 6.55
N HIS A 142 2.51 16.38 7.40
CA HIS A 142 3.42 17.47 7.70
C HIS A 142 4.17 17.93 6.44
N ARG A 143 4.64 17.00 5.61
CA ARG A 143 5.28 17.30 4.31
C ARG A 143 4.32 18.03 3.36
N ALA A 144 3.03 17.73 3.41
CA ALA A 144 2.01 18.46 2.66
C ALA A 144 1.62 19.82 3.28
N GLY A 145 2.17 20.23 4.41
CA GLY A 145 1.96 21.56 5.00
C GLY A 145 1.00 21.63 6.19
N PHE A 146 0.65 20.50 6.81
CA PHE A 146 -0.23 20.48 7.98
C PHE A 146 0.54 20.55 9.30
N ASP A 147 -0.11 21.08 10.33
CA ASP A 147 0.29 20.83 11.71
C ASP A 147 -0.39 19.54 12.19
N ALA A 148 0.40 18.46 12.21
CA ALA A 148 -0.06 17.14 12.61
C ALA A 148 -0.14 17.03 14.14
N ILE A 149 -1.36 16.88 14.66
CA ILE A 149 -1.61 16.80 16.10
C ILE A 149 -1.85 15.34 16.48
N ASP A 150 -1.07 14.84 17.44
CA ASP A 150 -1.35 13.53 18.04
C ASP A 150 -2.65 13.63 18.85
N VAL A 151 -3.66 12.86 18.44
CA VAL A 151 -4.95 12.80 19.12
C VAL A 151 -5.20 11.34 19.50
N HIS A 152 -4.95 11.00 20.76
CA HIS A 152 -5.33 9.70 21.26
C HIS A 152 -6.82 9.68 21.61
N MET A 153 -7.48 8.53 21.50
CA MET A 153 -8.88 8.37 21.92
C MET A 153 -9.12 8.77 23.38
N SER A 154 -8.13 8.56 24.25
CA SER A 154 -8.18 9.02 25.65
C SER A 154 -8.20 10.54 25.80
N ASP A 155 -7.69 11.30 24.82
CA ASP A 155 -7.73 12.76 24.83
C ASP A 155 -9.15 13.26 24.54
N LEU A 156 -9.81 12.66 23.56
CA LEU A 156 -11.22 12.90 23.26
C LEU A 156 -12.12 12.50 24.42
N LEU A 157 -11.89 11.31 25.02
CA LEU A 157 -12.65 10.82 26.18
C LEU A 157 -12.51 11.69 27.43
N ALA A 158 -11.37 12.37 27.59
CA ALA A 158 -11.12 13.26 28.73
C ALA A 158 -11.40 14.74 28.43
N GLY A 159 -11.77 15.09 27.19
CA GLY A 159 -11.98 16.48 26.78
C GLY A 159 -10.70 17.32 26.76
N ARG A 160 -9.53 16.70 26.56
CA ARG A 160 -8.25 17.44 26.41
C ARG A 160 -8.11 18.12 25.05
N THR A 161 -8.87 17.63 24.06
CA THR A 161 -9.00 18.20 22.72
C THR A 161 -10.39 17.89 22.19
N GLY A 162 -10.87 18.69 21.24
CA GLY A 162 -12.14 18.49 20.53
C GLY A 162 -11.97 18.49 19.01
N LEU A 163 -12.81 17.76 18.28
CA LEU A 163 -12.77 17.66 16.81
C LEU A 163 -13.32 18.91 16.09
N GLU A 164 -14.03 19.79 16.79
CA GLU A 164 -14.51 21.08 16.27
C GLU A 164 -13.37 21.98 15.76
N ASP A 165 -12.20 21.84 16.38
CA ASP A 165 -10.97 22.59 16.11
C ASP A 165 -10.23 22.14 14.86
N PHE A 166 -10.71 21.08 14.20
CA PHE A 166 -10.05 20.45 13.07
C PHE A 166 -10.90 20.56 11.81
N HIS A 167 -10.23 20.72 10.67
CA HIS A 167 -10.84 20.58 9.34
C HIS A 167 -10.44 19.28 8.64
N ALA A 168 -9.42 18.59 9.16
CA ALA A 168 -8.97 17.30 8.68
C ALA A 168 -8.74 16.34 9.84
N LEU A 169 -9.11 15.07 9.65
CA LEU A 169 -8.82 13.97 10.55
C LEU A 169 -8.29 12.78 9.76
N VAL A 170 -7.35 12.05 10.33
CA VAL A 170 -6.91 10.76 9.79
C VAL A 170 -6.92 9.69 10.86
N ALA A 171 -7.63 8.59 10.61
CA ALA A 171 -7.56 7.39 11.44
C ALA A 171 -6.42 6.49 10.95
N CYS A 172 -5.44 6.26 11.82
CA CYS A 172 -4.18 5.61 11.46
C CYS A 172 -4.26 4.08 11.51
N GLY A 173 -3.29 3.41 10.85
CA GLY A 173 -3.17 1.96 10.83
C GLY A 173 -2.52 1.36 12.08
N GLY A 174 -2.72 0.05 12.28
CA GLY A 174 -2.14 -0.73 13.36
C GLY A 174 -3.02 -1.91 13.74
N PHE A 175 -2.98 -2.28 15.02
CA PHE A 175 -3.76 -3.39 15.59
C PHE A 175 -4.46 -2.88 16.85
N SER A 176 -5.39 -1.94 16.70
CA SER A 176 -6.12 -1.42 17.86
C SER A 176 -6.77 -2.58 18.62
N TYR A 177 -6.52 -2.68 19.94
CA TYR A 177 -6.95 -3.82 20.76
C TYR A 177 -6.49 -5.21 20.27
N GLY A 178 -5.41 -5.28 19.48
CA GLY A 178 -4.91 -6.54 18.91
C GLY A 178 -5.87 -7.19 17.92
N ASP A 179 -6.79 -6.42 17.32
CA ASP A 179 -7.87 -6.87 16.42
C ASP A 179 -8.83 -7.90 17.06
N VAL A 180 -8.83 -8.02 18.39
CA VAL A 180 -9.78 -8.87 19.11
C VAL A 180 -11.19 -8.29 18.95
N LEU A 181 -12.16 -9.18 18.73
CA LEU A 181 -13.55 -8.86 18.35
C LEU A 181 -13.73 -8.33 16.91
N GLY A 182 -12.70 -8.45 16.07
CA GLY A 182 -12.65 -7.99 14.69
C GLY A 182 -11.85 -6.69 14.56
N ALA A 183 -11.05 -6.58 13.52
CA ALA A 183 -10.15 -5.45 13.34
C ALA A 183 -10.93 -4.12 13.22
N GLY A 184 -10.51 -3.11 13.99
CA GLY A 184 -11.16 -1.79 14.07
C GLY A 184 -12.52 -1.76 14.79
N GLU A 185 -13.11 -2.91 15.16
CA GLU A 185 -14.42 -2.99 15.82
C GLU A 185 -14.38 -2.43 17.24
N GLY A 186 -13.38 -2.79 18.03
CA GLY A 186 -13.23 -2.30 19.41
C GLY A 186 -13.08 -0.77 19.47
N TRP A 187 -12.30 -0.21 18.55
CA TRP A 187 -12.12 1.23 18.41
C TRP A 187 -13.39 1.94 17.95
N ALA A 188 -14.08 1.42 16.93
CA ALA A 188 -15.34 2.00 16.48
C ALA A 188 -16.41 1.95 17.58
N LYS A 189 -16.59 0.80 18.24
CA LYS A 189 -17.59 0.62 19.29
C LYS A 189 -17.29 1.44 20.54
N SER A 190 -16.01 1.70 20.88
CA SER A 190 -15.67 2.60 21.99
C SER A 190 -16.14 4.04 21.73
N ILE A 191 -16.12 4.49 20.47
CA ILE A 191 -16.72 5.76 20.02
C ILE A 191 -18.24 5.67 20.11
N LEU A 192 -18.86 4.66 19.49
CA LEU A 192 -20.32 4.54 19.39
C LEU A 192 -21.02 4.42 20.75
N PHE A 193 -20.39 3.74 21.71
CA PHE A 193 -20.97 3.52 23.04
C PHE A 193 -20.67 4.64 24.04
N ASN A 194 -19.96 5.68 23.63
CA ASN A 194 -19.79 6.90 24.40
C ASN A 194 -20.53 8.04 23.70
N ASP A 195 -21.75 8.37 24.16
CA ASP A 195 -22.62 9.35 23.49
C ASP A 195 -21.92 10.66 23.16
N ARG A 196 -21.10 11.19 24.09
CA ARG A 196 -20.38 12.46 23.86
C ARG A 196 -19.39 12.36 22.71
N VAL A 197 -18.55 11.32 22.69
CA VAL A 197 -17.55 11.14 21.63
C VAL A 197 -18.24 10.75 20.32
N ARG A 198 -19.28 9.92 20.35
CA ARG A 198 -20.11 9.61 19.18
C ARG A 198 -20.63 10.89 18.52
N ASP A 199 -21.23 11.77 19.31
CA ASP A 199 -21.82 13.02 18.82
C ASP A 199 -20.75 13.98 18.27
N GLU A 200 -19.54 13.95 18.85
CA GLU A 200 -18.38 14.71 18.38
C GLU A 200 -17.90 14.25 16.98
N PHE A 201 -17.78 12.94 16.77
CA PHE A 201 -17.46 12.37 15.45
C PHE A 201 -18.58 12.63 14.43
N ALA A 202 -19.84 12.42 14.82
CA ALA A 202 -20.98 12.70 13.95
C ALA A 202 -20.98 14.17 13.50
N THR A 203 -20.78 15.10 14.44
CA THR A 203 -20.68 16.54 14.16
C THR A 203 -19.53 16.84 13.20
N PHE A 204 -18.35 16.23 13.41
CA PHE A 204 -17.21 16.39 12.51
C PHE A 204 -17.54 15.95 11.08
N PHE A 205 -18.12 14.76 10.88
CA PHE A 205 -18.42 14.24 9.54
C PHE A 205 -19.54 15.01 8.83
N HIS A 206 -20.50 15.57 9.58
CA HIS A 206 -21.62 16.34 9.01
C HIS A 206 -21.26 17.78 8.65
N ARG A 207 -20.14 18.33 9.14
CA ARG A 207 -19.66 19.65 8.73
C ARG A 207 -19.37 19.67 7.22
N PRO A 208 -19.68 20.76 6.50
CA PRO A 208 -19.68 20.77 5.03
C PRO A 208 -18.29 20.73 4.39
N GLN A 209 -17.23 21.10 5.13
CA GLN A 209 -15.87 21.29 4.59
C GLN A 209 -14.81 20.43 5.29
N THR A 210 -15.21 19.52 6.18
CA THR A 210 -14.27 18.61 6.83
C THR A 210 -13.84 17.50 5.88
N LEU A 211 -12.58 17.09 6.00
CA LEU A 211 -11.98 15.96 5.28
C LEU A 211 -11.62 14.85 6.27
N ALA A 212 -11.80 13.60 5.86
CA ALA A 212 -11.30 12.47 6.62
C ALA A 212 -10.67 11.38 5.75
N LEU A 213 -9.61 10.78 6.29
CA LEU A 213 -8.92 9.63 5.72
C LEU A 213 -8.89 8.50 6.75
N GLY A 214 -9.25 7.28 6.35
CA GLY A 214 -9.03 6.08 7.15
C GLY A 214 -8.07 5.14 6.44
N VAL A 215 -6.96 4.78 7.08
CA VAL A 215 -5.96 3.86 6.49
C VAL A 215 -5.86 2.58 7.29
N CYS A 216 -5.96 1.44 6.61
CA CYS A 216 -5.84 0.09 7.18
C CYS A 216 -6.75 -0.10 8.41
N ASN A 217 -6.22 -0.08 9.62
CA ASN A 217 -7.03 -0.17 10.84
C ASN A 217 -8.00 1.01 11.02
N GLY A 218 -7.62 2.21 10.59
CA GLY A 218 -8.52 3.35 10.50
C GLY A 218 -9.61 3.19 9.43
N CYS A 219 -9.31 2.49 8.32
CA CYS A 219 -10.31 2.14 7.31
C CYS A 219 -11.36 1.19 7.89
N GLN A 220 -10.91 0.14 8.58
CA GLN A 220 -11.78 -0.81 9.27
C GLN A 220 -12.64 -0.12 10.33
N MET A 221 -12.04 0.70 11.20
CA MET A 221 -12.74 1.46 12.23
C MET A 221 -13.82 2.36 11.61
N MET A 222 -13.48 3.15 10.58
CA MET A 222 -14.43 4.06 9.93
C MET A 222 -15.54 3.30 9.17
N SER A 223 -15.26 2.12 8.62
CA SER A 223 -16.30 1.27 8.03
C SER A 223 -17.36 0.82 9.05
N ASN A 224 -16.93 0.61 10.30
CA ASN A 224 -17.81 0.30 11.43
C ASN A 224 -18.48 1.55 12.04
N LEU A 225 -18.05 2.76 11.68
CA LEU A 225 -18.70 4.04 12.02
C LEU A 225 -19.64 4.58 10.94
N ARG A 226 -20.00 3.77 9.93
CA ARG A 226 -20.82 4.23 8.79
C ARG A 226 -22.11 4.97 9.18
N GLU A 227 -22.71 4.65 10.33
CA GLU A 227 -23.92 5.34 10.82
C GLU A 227 -23.71 6.82 11.18
N LEU A 228 -22.46 7.23 11.41
CA LEU A 228 -22.09 8.62 11.69
C LEU A 228 -21.60 9.38 10.45
N ILE A 229 -21.39 8.70 9.32
CA ILE A 229 -20.70 9.23 8.14
C ILE A 229 -21.70 9.38 6.98
N PRO A 230 -22.06 10.61 6.57
CA PRO A 230 -22.98 10.83 5.46
C PRO A 230 -22.48 10.25 4.13
N GLY A 231 -23.36 9.57 3.38
CA GLY A 231 -23.02 9.03 2.06
C GLY A 231 -22.14 7.78 2.11
N SER A 232 -22.15 7.05 3.24
CA SER A 232 -21.38 5.81 3.46
C SER A 232 -22.27 4.55 3.53
N GLU A 233 -23.55 4.66 3.19
CA GLU A 233 -24.56 3.60 3.36
C GLU A 233 -24.22 2.31 2.57
N LEU A 234 -23.42 2.46 1.51
CA LEU A 234 -22.96 1.38 0.64
C LEU A 234 -21.55 0.87 0.97
N TRP A 235 -20.91 1.38 2.01
CA TRP A 235 -19.58 0.92 2.37
C TRP A 235 -19.60 -0.56 2.77
N PRO A 236 -18.61 -1.34 2.30
CA PRO A 236 -18.47 -2.73 2.69
C PRO A 236 -17.90 -2.86 4.10
N ARG A 237 -17.89 -4.08 4.62
CA ARG A 237 -17.05 -4.45 5.76
C ARG A 237 -15.66 -4.87 5.26
N PHE A 238 -14.69 -4.87 6.16
CA PHE A 238 -13.37 -5.43 5.93
C PHE A 238 -13.17 -6.59 6.90
N VAL A 239 -12.90 -7.78 6.36
CA VAL A 239 -12.84 -9.04 7.11
C VAL A 239 -11.60 -9.84 6.74
N ARG A 240 -11.41 -10.99 7.38
CA ARG A 240 -10.32 -11.93 7.14
C ARG A 240 -10.03 -12.12 5.65
N ASN A 241 -8.75 -12.01 5.29
CA ASN A 241 -8.27 -12.27 3.93
C ASN A 241 -8.66 -13.68 3.46
N THR A 242 -8.92 -13.85 2.17
CA THR A 242 -9.21 -15.18 1.59
C THR A 242 -8.05 -16.18 1.78
N SER A 243 -6.81 -15.70 1.88
CA SER A 243 -5.63 -16.52 2.18
C SER A 243 -5.61 -17.09 3.62
N ASP A 244 -6.48 -16.56 4.49
CA ASP A 244 -6.45 -16.76 5.95
C ASP A 244 -5.11 -16.39 6.62
N ARG A 245 -4.33 -15.53 5.95
CA ARG A 245 -3.01 -15.09 6.37
C ARG A 245 -2.92 -13.56 6.38
N PHE A 246 -2.03 -13.06 7.24
CA PHE A 246 -1.59 -11.67 7.17
C PHE A 246 -0.72 -11.46 5.94
N GLU A 247 -1.08 -10.49 5.11
CA GLU A 247 -0.35 -10.16 3.89
C GLU A 247 0.46 -8.88 4.06
N ALA A 248 1.78 -9.02 4.07
CA ALA A 248 2.73 -7.93 3.93
C ALA A 248 3.25 -7.93 2.48
N ARG A 249 2.65 -7.11 1.62
CA ARG A 249 2.90 -7.10 0.18
C ARG A 249 3.21 -5.69 -0.32
N PHE A 250 3.88 -5.63 -1.46
CA PHE A 250 4.00 -4.40 -2.23
C PHE A 250 3.19 -4.61 -3.51
N SER A 251 1.90 -4.26 -3.43
CA SER A 251 0.87 -4.66 -4.39
C SER A 251 0.60 -3.56 -5.40
N LEU A 252 0.26 -3.96 -6.62
CA LEU A 252 -0.07 -3.02 -7.68
C LEU A 252 -1.54 -2.62 -7.63
N VAL A 253 -1.80 -1.32 -7.68
CA VAL A 253 -3.17 -0.78 -7.68
C VAL A 253 -3.36 0.20 -8.82
N GLU A 254 -4.59 0.33 -9.29
CA GLU A 254 -5.05 1.44 -10.13
C GLU A 254 -5.94 2.40 -9.32
N VAL A 255 -5.84 3.69 -9.63
CA VAL A 255 -6.75 4.72 -9.11
C VAL A 255 -7.96 4.83 -10.02
N THR A 256 -9.15 4.54 -9.50
CA THR A 256 -10.39 4.54 -10.26
C THR A 256 -11.13 5.86 -10.13
N GLN A 257 -11.96 6.18 -11.13
CA GLN A 257 -12.81 7.37 -11.08
C GLN A 257 -13.80 7.26 -9.91
N SER A 258 -13.77 8.25 -9.01
CA SER A 258 -14.68 8.37 -7.87
C SER A 258 -14.80 9.82 -7.41
N PRO A 259 -15.74 10.15 -6.50
CA PRO A 259 -15.82 11.47 -5.89
C PRO A 259 -14.60 11.87 -5.02
N SER A 260 -13.69 10.95 -4.69
CA SER A 260 -12.65 11.17 -3.68
C SER A 260 -11.81 12.42 -3.96
N LEU A 261 -11.94 13.43 -3.09
CA LEU A 261 -11.18 14.68 -3.19
C LEU A 261 -9.68 14.45 -2.96
N LEU A 262 -9.34 13.43 -2.17
CA LEU A 262 -7.96 13.07 -1.86
C LEU A 262 -7.23 12.45 -3.07
N LEU A 263 -7.97 11.86 -4.02
CA LEU A 263 -7.41 11.21 -5.22
C LEU A 263 -7.57 12.06 -6.49
N GLN A 264 -7.87 13.36 -6.33
CA GLN A 264 -7.99 14.30 -7.43
C GLN A 264 -6.72 14.31 -8.30
N GLY A 265 -6.91 14.20 -9.62
CA GLY A 265 -5.83 14.20 -10.61
C GLY A 265 -5.03 12.89 -10.68
N MET A 266 -5.32 11.89 -9.84
CA MET A 266 -4.61 10.61 -9.81
C MET A 266 -5.31 9.50 -10.61
N VAL A 267 -6.58 9.70 -11.00
CA VAL A 267 -7.38 8.70 -11.74
C VAL A 267 -6.65 8.21 -12.98
N GLY A 268 -6.67 6.89 -13.19
CA GLY A 268 -5.97 6.20 -14.28
C GLY A 268 -4.49 5.92 -14.00
N SER A 269 -3.94 6.42 -12.89
CA SER A 269 -2.60 6.03 -12.45
C SER A 269 -2.60 4.59 -11.94
N GLN A 270 -1.52 3.88 -12.23
CA GLN A 270 -1.20 2.54 -11.77
C GLN A 270 0.18 2.60 -11.10
N MET A 271 0.26 2.28 -9.81
CA MET A 271 1.54 2.26 -9.09
C MET A 271 1.46 1.33 -7.88
N PRO A 272 2.59 0.77 -7.43
CA PRO A 272 2.58 -0.11 -6.28
C PRO A 272 2.36 0.68 -4.98
N ILE A 273 1.79 0.00 -3.99
CA ILE A 273 1.52 0.55 -2.65
C ILE A 273 1.80 -0.51 -1.58
N ALA A 274 2.17 -0.05 -0.38
CA ALA A 274 2.37 -0.95 0.75
C ALA A 274 1.04 -1.54 1.23
N VAL A 275 0.98 -2.86 1.34
CA VAL A 275 -0.12 -3.64 1.91
C VAL A 275 0.38 -4.38 3.14
N SER A 276 -0.36 -4.32 4.24
CA SER A 276 0.05 -4.89 5.52
C SER A 276 -1.16 -5.17 6.41
N HIS A 277 -1.96 -6.20 6.07
CA HIS A 277 -3.21 -6.50 6.79
C HIS A 277 -3.57 -8.00 6.77
N GLY A 278 -4.28 -8.46 7.81
CA GLY A 278 -4.90 -9.79 7.88
C GLY A 278 -6.42 -9.78 7.69
N GLU A 279 -7.06 -8.62 7.79
CA GLU A 279 -8.50 -8.43 7.66
C GLU A 279 -8.84 -7.30 6.67
N GLY A 280 -8.32 -7.42 5.44
CA GLY A 280 -8.52 -6.40 4.40
C GLY A 280 -9.49 -6.78 3.30
N ARG A 281 -10.13 -7.96 3.38
CA ARG A 281 -11.07 -8.42 2.36
C ARG A 281 -12.37 -7.64 2.45
N VAL A 282 -12.78 -7.02 1.35
CA VAL A 282 -14.09 -6.39 1.19
C VAL A 282 -15.17 -7.46 1.26
N GLU A 283 -16.09 -7.30 2.21
CA GLU A 283 -17.29 -8.12 2.35
C GLU A 283 -18.54 -7.27 2.14
N VAL A 284 -19.33 -7.67 1.15
CA VAL A 284 -20.66 -7.12 0.87
C VAL A 284 -21.74 -8.07 1.37
N ARG A 285 -22.97 -7.55 1.59
CA ARG A 285 -24.10 -8.36 2.09
C ARG A 285 -24.53 -9.41 1.06
N ASP A 286 -24.55 -9.00 -0.20
CA ASP A 286 -24.97 -9.79 -1.35
C ASP A 286 -24.46 -9.12 -2.65
N ALA A 287 -24.72 -9.77 -3.80
CA ALA A 287 -24.34 -9.25 -5.10
C ALA A 287 -25.04 -7.92 -5.46
N ALA A 288 -26.25 -7.68 -4.94
CA ALA A 288 -26.97 -6.43 -5.18
C ALA A 288 -26.27 -5.26 -4.46
N HIS A 289 -25.78 -5.47 -3.24
CA HIS A 289 -24.97 -4.48 -2.54
C HIS A 289 -23.71 -4.10 -3.32
N LEU A 290 -22.98 -5.09 -3.84
CA LEU A 290 -21.79 -4.83 -4.66
C LEU A 290 -22.15 -4.06 -5.94
N ALA A 291 -23.21 -4.47 -6.65
CA ALA A 291 -23.64 -3.79 -7.87
C ALA A 291 -24.05 -2.33 -7.61
N VAL A 292 -24.71 -2.05 -6.49
CA VAL A 292 -25.11 -0.67 -6.12
C VAL A 292 -23.89 0.17 -5.72
N LEU A 293 -22.95 -0.39 -4.93
CA LEU A 293 -21.69 0.27 -4.60
C LEU A 293 -20.89 0.65 -5.87
N GLU A 294 -20.80 -0.28 -6.82
CA GLU A 294 -20.12 -0.09 -8.10
C GLU A 294 -20.81 0.96 -8.98
N SER A 295 -22.12 0.84 -9.17
CA SER A 295 -22.89 1.77 -10.00
C SER A 295 -22.94 3.19 -9.43
N LYS A 296 -22.76 3.36 -8.11
CA LYS A 296 -22.58 4.67 -7.49
C LYS A 296 -21.19 5.28 -7.70
N GLY A 297 -20.23 4.53 -8.24
CA GLY A 297 -18.88 5.04 -8.53
C GLY A 297 -18.09 5.41 -7.29
N LEU A 298 -18.31 4.71 -6.17
CA LEU A 298 -17.64 5.01 -4.89
C LEU A 298 -16.30 4.28 -4.71
N VAL A 299 -15.98 3.32 -5.57
CA VAL A 299 -14.70 2.60 -5.55
C VAL A 299 -13.59 3.51 -6.04
N ALA A 300 -12.53 3.65 -5.25
CA ALA A 300 -11.45 4.62 -5.49
C ALA A 300 -10.08 3.99 -5.80
N LEU A 301 -9.84 2.75 -5.34
CA LEU A 301 -8.64 1.96 -5.67
C LEU A 301 -9.04 0.51 -5.96
N ARG A 302 -8.38 -0.10 -6.94
CA ARG A 302 -8.45 -1.54 -7.22
C ARG A 302 -7.09 -2.17 -7.31
N TYR A 303 -6.95 -3.40 -6.82
CA TYR A 303 -5.80 -4.25 -7.15
C TYR A 303 -5.84 -4.65 -8.62
N VAL A 304 -4.68 -4.58 -9.26
CA VAL A 304 -4.45 -5.03 -10.62
C VAL A 304 -3.30 -6.03 -10.64
N ASP A 305 -3.33 -6.96 -11.60
CA ASP A 305 -2.15 -7.75 -11.91
C ASP A 305 -1.07 -6.91 -12.60
N ASN A 306 0.12 -7.48 -12.78
CA ASN A 306 1.23 -6.82 -13.45
C ASN A 306 0.95 -6.53 -14.95
N PHE A 307 -0.11 -7.12 -15.51
CA PHE A 307 -0.59 -6.79 -16.86
C PHE A 307 -1.52 -5.58 -16.87
N GLY A 308 -1.84 -5.01 -15.69
CA GLY A 308 -2.68 -3.84 -15.51
C GLY A 308 -4.17 -4.14 -15.61
N LYS A 309 -4.60 -5.38 -15.35
CA LYS A 309 -6.01 -5.77 -15.31
C LYS A 309 -6.47 -5.92 -13.87
N VAL A 310 -7.64 -5.38 -13.55
CA VAL A 310 -8.31 -5.63 -12.27
C VAL A 310 -8.39 -7.14 -12.01
N THR A 311 -8.02 -7.56 -10.80
CA THR A 311 -7.87 -8.98 -10.50
C THR A 311 -8.40 -9.35 -9.12
N GLU A 312 -8.84 -10.59 -9.00
CA GLU A 312 -9.14 -11.28 -7.75
C GLU A 312 -8.12 -12.41 -7.47
N THR A 313 -7.17 -12.62 -8.38
CA THR A 313 -6.13 -13.63 -8.26
C THR A 313 -5.06 -13.20 -7.27
N TYR A 314 -4.75 -14.11 -6.34
CA TYR A 314 -3.71 -13.93 -5.34
C TYR A 314 -2.31 -14.19 -5.91
N PRO A 315 -1.26 -13.46 -5.48
CA PRO A 315 -1.25 -12.39 -4.47
C PRO A 315 -1.35 -10.98 -5.07
N ALA A 316 -1.61 -10.85 -6.38
CA ALA A 316 -1.79 -9.55 -7.02
C ALA A 316 -2.94 -8.77 -6.37
N ASN A 317 -4.07 -9.45 -6.12
CA ASN A 317 -5.03 -9.08 -5.10
C ASN A 317 -4.72 -9.88 -3.82
N PRO A 318 -4.16 -9.24 -2.77
CA PRO A 318 -3.62 -9.96 -1.61
C PRO A 318 -4.71 -10.52 -0.70
N ASN A 319 -5.92 -9.95 -0.70
CA ASN A 319 -6.95 -10.29 0.29
C ASN A 319 -8.20 -10.95 -0.30
N GLY A 320 -8.32 -11.01 -1.63
CA GLY A 320 -9.46 -11.61 -2.33
C GLY A 320 -10.70 -10.71 -2.34
N SER A 321 -10.53 -9.39 -2.27
CA SER A 321 -11.64 -8.45 -2.38
C SER A 321 -12.28 -8.51 -3.78
N PRO A 322 -13.62 -8.57 -3.89
CA PRO A 322 -14.33 -8.60 -5.17
C PRO A 322 -13.98 -7.38 -6.02
N ASN A 323 -13.87 -7.58 -7.33
CA ASN A 323 -13.47 -6.57 -8.32
C ASN A 323 -12.18 -5.80 -7.93
N GLY A 324 -11.29 -6.42 -7.16
CA GLY A 324 -10.06 -5.78 -6.68
C GLY A 324 -10.26 -4.64 -5.67
N ILE A 325 -11.47 -4.37 -5.19
CA ILE A 325 -11.79 -3.17 -4.40
C ILE A 325 -10.90 -3.08 -3.15
N THR A 326 -10.24 -1.95 -2.93
CA THR A 326 -9.46 -1.74 -1.70
C THR A 326 -9.50 -0.33 -1.13
N ALA A 327 -10.20 0.58 -1.79
CA ALA A 327 -10.57 1.87 -1.25
C ALA A 327 -11.97 2.28 -1.71
N VAL A 328 -12.71 2.95 -0.84
CA VAL A 328 -14.01 3.54 -1.14
C VAL A 328 -14.09 4.97 -0.59
N THR A 329 -14.93 5.79 -1.19
CA THR A 329 -15.22 7.15 -0.75
C THR A 329 -16.71 7.31 -0.42
N THR A 330 -17.05 8.40 0.26
CA THR A 330 -18.44 8.86 0.41
C THR A 330 -18.94 9.53 -0.86
N GLU A 331 -20.26 9.66 -1.02
CA GLU A 331 -20.88 10.35 -2.17
C GLU A 331 -20.36 11.79 -2.35
N SER A 332 -20.08 12.50 -1.25
CA SER A 332 -19.52 13.86 -1.29
C SER A 332 -18.02 13.93 -1.62
N GLY A 333 -17.31 12.81 -1.57
CA GLY A 333 -15.87 12.75 -1.82
C GLY A 333 -14.96 13.16 -0.65
N ARG A 334 -15.53 13.70 0.43
CA ARG A 334 -14.78 14.30 1.56
C ARG A 334 -14.18 13.28 2.51
N VAL A 335 -14.74 12.07 2.54
CA VAL A 335 -14.22 10.96 3.35
C VAL A 335 -13.83 9.82 2.44
N THR A 336 -12.57 9.37 2.54
CA THR A 336 -12.05 8.19 1.83
C THR A 336 -11.43 7.23 2.82
N ILE A 337 -11.70 5.94 2.65
CA ILE A 337 -11.08 4.88 3.45
C ILE A 337 -10.38 3.87 2.53
N MET A 338 -9.20 3.40 2.92
CA MET A 338 -8.41 2.47 2.13
C MET A 338 -7.60 1.51 2.99
N MET A 339 -7.46 0.27 2.54
CA MET A 339 -6.66 -0.74 3.24
C MET A 339 -5.14 -0.62 3.03
N PRO A 340 -4.63 -0.23 1.84
CA PRO A 340 -3.20 0.00 1.65
C PRO A 340 -2.69 1.26 2.37
N HIS A 341 -1.38 1.35 2.57
CA HIS A 341 -0.71 2.41 3.34
C HIS A 341 0.04 3.41 2.45
N PRO A 342 -0.60 4.47 1.93
CA PRO A 342 0.08 5.50 1.13
C PRO A 342 1.14 6.26 1.94
N GLU A 343 0.95 6.41 3.25
CA GLU A 343 1.85 7.10 4.18
C GLU A 343 3.13 6.32 4.49
N ARG A 344 3.18 5.02 4.20
CA ARG A 344 4.44 4.24 4.31
C ARG A 344 5.33 4.40 3.08
N VAL A 345 4.76 4.85 1.96
CA VAL A 345 5.42 4.89 0.64
C VAL A 345 5.29 6.25 -0.05
N PHE A 346 5.02 7.32 0.71
CA PHE A 346 5.03 8.69 0.17
C PHE A 346 6.44 9.14 -0.24
N ARG A 347 7.49 8.54 0.35
CA ARG A 347 8.88 8.75 -0.04
C ARG A 347 9.28 7.68 -1.05
N THR A 348 9.93 8.06 -2.14
CA THR A 348 10.45 7.12 -3.14
C THR A 348 11.35 6.07 -2.50
N VAL A 349 12.26 6.50 -1.60
CA VAL A 349 13.22 5.60 -0.94
C VAL A 349 12.58 4.51 -0.06
N SER A 350 11.33 4.68 0.37
CA SER A 350 10.61 3.65 1.14
C SER A 350 9.74 2.74 0.29
N ASN A 351 9.76 2.89 -1.05
CA ASN A 351 9.16 1.95 -1.97
C ASN A 351 10.12 0.77 -2.18
N SER A 352 9.64 -0.46 -1.95
CA SER A 352 10.45 -1.69 -2.10
C SER A 352 11.04 -1.84 -3.51
N TRP A 353 10.29 -1.39 -4.51
CA TRP A 353 10.72 -1.23 -5.89
C TRP A 353 10.12 0.06 -6.45
N HIS A 354 10.85 0.77 -7.30
CA HIS A 354 10.36 1.94 -7.99
C HIS A 354 11.14 2.19 -9.29
N PRO A 355 10.59 2.97 -10.24
CA PRO A 355 11.36 3.51 -11.36
C PRO A 355 12.56 4.34 -10.88
N GLU A 356 13.72 4.14 -11.52
CA GLU A 356 14.98 4.80 -11.14
C GLU A 356 14.91 6.33 -11.24
N ASN A 357 14.06 6.87 -12.10
CA ASN A 357 13.95 8.30 -12.39
C ASN A 357 13.09 9.09 -11.38
N TRP A 358 12.54 8.45 -10.35
CA TRP A 358 11.77 9.16 -9.33
C TRP A 358 12.68 10.00 -8.42
N GLY A 359 12.21 11.21 -8.07
CA GLY A 359 12.85 12.06 -7.07
C GLY A 359 12.54 11.60 -5.64
N GLU A 360 12.52 12.54 -4.67
CA GLU A 360 12.18 12.22 -3.27
C GLU A 360 10.72 11.74 -3.10
N ASP A 361 9.79 12.30 -3.87
CA ASP A 361 8.36 12.04 -3.73
C ASP A 361 7.90 10.85 -4.57
N GLY A 362 7.30 9.87 -3.89
CA GLY A 362 6.51 8.85 -4.54
C GLY A 362 5.12 9.39 -4.95
N PRO A 363 4.40 8.70 -5.85
CA PRO A 363 3.08 9.14 -6.33
C PRO A 363 2.07 9.38 -5.20
N TRP A 364 2.18 8.60 -4.11
CA TRP A 364 1.28 8.66 -2.97
C TRP A 364 1.38 9.95 -2.15
N MET A 365 2.46 10.74 -2.32
CA MET A 365 2.56 12.07 -1.72
C MET A 365 1.41 12.99 -2.18
N ARG A 366 0.86 12.75 -3.37
CA ARG A 366 -0.24 13.55 -3.95
C ARG A 366 -1.52 13.52 -3.10
N ILE A 367 -1.82 12.42 -2.40
CA ILE A 367 -3.00 12.31 -1.52
C ILE A 367 -2.98 13.41 -0.45
N PHE A 368 -1.84 13.56 0.22
CA PHE A 368 -1.68 14.52 1.32
C PHE A 368 -1.66 15.96 0.79
N ARG A 369 -1.03 16.19 -0.39
CA ARG A 369 -1.04 17.49 -1.06
C ARG A 369 -2.45 17.90 -1.53
N ASN A 370 -3.24 16.95 -2.03
CA ASN A 370 -4.64 17.18 -2.40
C ASN A 370 -5.46 17.57 -1.16
N ALA A 371 -5.26 16.91 -0.02
CA ALA A 371 -5.89 17.33 1.24
C ALA A 371 -5.54 18.79 1.58
N ARG A 372 -4.25 19.17 1.48
CA ARG A 372 -3.80 20.54 1.76
C ARG A 372 -4.48 21.56 0.83
N LYS A 373 -4.48 21.28 -0.47
CA LYS A 373 -5.07 22.15 -1.50
C LYS A 373 -6.57 22.30 -1.32
N GLN A 374 -7.26 21.24 -0.90
CA GLN A 374 -8.71 21.24 -0.73
C GLN A 374 -9.18 22.12 0.44
N LEU A 375 -8.35 22.32 1.47
CA LEU A 375 -8.67 23.21 2.59
C LEU A 375 -8.48 24.70 2.29
N GLY A 376 -7.89 25.05 1.13
CA GLY A 376 -7.45 26.42 0.82
C GLY A 376 -6.26 26.87 1.65
#